data_AF-A0A7J9WNZ5-F1
#
_entry.id   AF-A0A7J9WNZ5-F1
#
_cell.length_a   1.000
_cell.length_b   1.000
_cell.length_c   1.000
_cell.angle_alpha   90.00
_cell.angle_beta   90.00
_cell.angle_gamma   90.00
#
_symmetry.space_group_name_H-M   'P 1'
#
loop_
_entity.id
_entity.type
_entity.pdbx_description
1 polymer ?
#
loop_
_entity_poly.entity_id
_entity_poly.type
_entity_poly.pdbx_seq_one_letter_code
_entity_poly.pdbx_strand_id
1 'polypeptide(L)'
;MTTITRAAHPYTDTSVIDARAPRFNQATVGVLSLVAVVTGWWWLLALLALQLILGLTMGRRWCLPCVFYFEVVQPHLGEGRIEDSRPPRFANILGAVFLTSATLAHLVGLSPLGNILGGMVAALALLAAVTGLCVGCEFYKLGARLRGVRPGQVDGFDLATLGAPSGEVLVEFTHPLCSECREVGERLRTDGRPVLSVDVSEQPDLARRYHVAVVPTAYAVAADGRVLQRLA
;
A
#
# COMPACT_ATOMS: atom_id res chain seq x y z
N MET A 1 4.92 -0.47 29.63
CA MET A 1 4.97 -0.26 28.17
C MET A 1 5.44 -1.56 27.55
N THR A 2 4.53 -2.32 26.97
CA THR A 2 4.88 -3.53 26.21
C THR A 2 5.55 -3.05 24.93
N THR A 3 6.86 -3.27 24.81
CA THR A 3 7.62 -2.88 23.61
C THR A 3 7.13 -3.76 22.46
N ILE A 4 6.22 -3.26 21.63
CA ILE A 4 5.86 -3.95 20.39
C ILE A 4 7.09 -3.93 19.48
N THR A 5 7.59 -5.12 19.14
CA THR A 5 8.51 -5.29 18.03
C THR A 5 7.70 -5.11 16.74
N ARG A 6 7.79 -3.92 16.13
CA ARG A 6 7.18 -3.62 14.83
C ARG A 6 8.09 -4.14 13.72
N ALA A 7 7.54 -4.82 12.73
CA ALA A 7 8.27 -5.23 11.53
C ALA A 7 8.53 -4.05 10.59
N ALA A 8 7.67 -3.02 10.62
CA ALA A 8 7.88 -1.77 9.90
C ALA A 8 7.69 -0.58 10.85
N HIS A 9 8.68 0.29 10.93
CA HIS A 9 8.61 1.47 11.76
C HIS A 9 7.73 2.55 11.09
N PRO A 10 6.67 3.04 11.75
CA PRO A 10 5.58 3.77 11.09
C PRO A 10 5.98 5.13 10.49
N TYR A 11 7.08 5.71 10.95
CA TYR A 11 7.52 7.05 10.54
C TYR A 11 8.81 7.07 9.71
N THR A 12 9.54 5.96 9.64
CA THR A 12 10.77 5.85 8.85
C THR A 12 10.52 5.00 7.62
N ASP A 13 9.77 3.90 7.77
CA ASP A 13 9.43 2.99 6.68
C ASP A 13 8.13 3.47 6.02
N THR A 14 8.16 4.70 5.51
CA THR A 14 6.98 5.44 5.04
C THR A 14 6.30 4.81 3.83
N SER A 15 7.02 3.94 3.16
CA SER A 15 6.72 3.27 1.93
C SER A 15 5.95 1.95 2.12
N VAL A 16 5.97 1.41 3.34
CA VAL A 16 5.08 0.34 3.80
C VAL A 16 4.17 0.84 4.91
N ILE A 17 3.12 0.08 5.21
CA ILE A 17 2.22 0.38 6.31
C ILE A 17 1.53 -0.88 6.82
N ASP A 18 1.19 -0.91 8.10
CA ASP A 18 0.24 -1.88 8.64
C ASP A 18 -1.12 -1.69 7.96
N ALA A 19 -1.67 -2.74 7.34
CA ALA A 19 -2.93 -2.72 6.59
C ALA A 19 -4.15 -2.29 7.42
N ARG A 20 -4.07 -2.37 8.75
CA ARG A 20 -5.12 -1.89 9.66
C ARG A 20 -5.09 -0.36 9.80
N ALA A 21 -3.95 0.30 9.60
CA ALA A 21 -3.84 1.75 9.77
C ALA A 21 -4.63 2.54 8.70
N PRO A 22 -4.54 2.22 7.39
CA PRO A 22 -5.43 2.81 6.40
C PRO A 22 -6.91 2.58 6.71
N ARG A 23 -7.28 1.39 7.17
CA ARG A 23 -8.68 1.07 7.52
C ARG A 23 -9.16 1.92 8.69
N PHE A 24 -8.33 2.13 9.71
CA PHE A 24 -8.64 3.02 10.82
C PHE A 24 -8.82 4.47 10.36
N ASN A 25 -7.97 4.96 9.46
CA ASN A 25 -8.13 6.28 8.86
C ASN A 25 -9.43 6.38 8.05
N GLN A 26 -9.76 5.35 7.25
CA GLN A 26 -11.02 5.31 6.49
C GLN A 26 -12.25 5.26 7.41
N ALA A 27 -12.20 4.53 8.52
CA ALA A 27 -13.27 4.55 9.51
C ALA A 27 -13.46 5.96 10.07
N THR A 28 -12.36 6.64 10.43
CA THR A 28 -12.41 8.00 10.99
C THR A 28 -12.97 9.01 9.98
N VAL A 29 -12.44 9.02 8.75
CA VAL A 29 -12.90 9.91 7.68
C VAL A 29 -14.35 9.61 7.31
N GLY A 30 -14.71 8.34 7.19
CA GLY A 30 -16.04 7.90 6.83
C GLY A 30 -17.10 8.27 7.86
N VAL A 31 -16.84 8.01 9.14
CA VAL A 31 -17.75 8.37 10.25
C VAL A 31 -17.91 9.88 10.33
N LEU A 32 -16.81 10.64 10.33
CA LEU A 32 -16.89 12.10 10.44
C LEU A 32 -17.54 12.76 9.21
N SER A 33 -17.33 12.21 8.01
CA SER A 33 -18.03 12.66 6.80
C SER A 33 -19.54 12.36 6.88
N LEU A 34 -19.91 11.18 7.39
CA LEU A 34 -21.32 10.83 7.60
C LEU A 34 -21.98 11.78 8.61
N VAL A 35 -21.31 12.04 9.74
CA VAL A 35 -21.78 13.01 10.74
C VAL A 35 -21.97 14.38 10.10
N ALA A 36 -21.00 14.86 9.32
CA ALA A 36 -21.09 16.16 8.65
C ALA A 36 -22.31 16.26 7.73
N VAL A 37 -22.59 15.20 6.94
CA VAL A 37 -23.72 15.17 6.00
C VAL A 37 -25.06 15.07 6.72
N VAL A 38 -25.16 14.25 7.77
CA VAL A 38 -26.42 14.05 8.52
C VAL A 38 -26.77 15.25 9.38
N THR A 39 -25.78 15.89 10.01
CA THR A 39 -25.99 17.03 10.92
C THR A 39 -25.98 18.38 10.21
N GLY A 40 -25.49 18.43 8.97
CA GLY A 40 -25.28 19.68 8.22
C GLY A 40 -24.02 20.45 8.64
N TRP A 41 -23.16 19.88 9.50
CA TRP A 41 -21.90 20.49 9.93
C TRP A 41 -20.82 20.39 8.84
N TRP A 42 -21.03 21.06 7.72
CA TRP A 42 -20.17 20.98 6.53
C TRP A 42 -18.71 21.37 6.79
N TRP A 43 -18.44 22.20 7.80
CA TRP A 43 -17.08 22.57 8.19
C TRP A 43 -16.24 21.36 8.64
N LEU A 44 -16.87 20.26 9.08
CA LEU A 44 -16.17 19.00 9.33
C LEU A 44 -15.57 18.41 8.06
N LEU A 45 -16.22 18.56 6.89
CA LEU A 45 -15.65 18.13 5.61
C LEU A 45 -14.39 18.93 5.29
N ALA A 46 -14.37 20.22 5.62
CA ALA A 46 -13.20 21.09 5.45
C ALA A 46 -12.04 20.65 6.36
N LEU A 47 -12.33 20.32 7.62
CA LEU A 47 -11.32 19.81 8.55
C LEU A 47 -10.76 18.47 8.10
N LEU A 48 -11.60 17.55 7.62
CA LEU A 48 -11.15 16.27 7.08
C LEU A 48 -10.30 16.46 5.82
N ALA A 49 -10.69 17.36 4.92
CA ALA A 49 -9.90 17.71 3.74
C ALA A 49 -8.52 18.23 4.16
N LEU A 50 -8.47 19.20 5.08
CA LEU A 50 -7.24 19.74 5.62
C LEU A 50 -6.38 18.64 6.27
N GLN A 51 -6.99 17.79 7.09
CA GLN A 51 -6.31 16.68 7.76
C GLN A 51 -5.67 15.70 6.78
N LEU A 52 -6.35 15.35 5.68
CA LEU A 52 -5.80 14.51 4.63
C LEU A 52 -4.67 15.21 3.88
N ILE A 53 -4.84 16.50 3.53
CA ILE A 53 -3.82 17.30 2.84
C ILE A 53 -2.54 17.39 3.68
N LEU A 54 -2.66 17.68 4.99
CA LEU A 54 -1.51 17.74 5.89
C LEU A 54 -0.81 16.38 6.01
N GLY A 55 -1.57 15.29 6.17
CA GLY A 55 -1.00 13.94 6.19
C GLY A 55 -0.29 13.54 4.89
N LEU A 56 -0.81 13.99 3.74
CA LEU A 56 -0.25 13.70 2.42
C LEU A 56 1.02 14.51 2.10
N THR A 57 1.10 15.74 2.59
CA THR A 57 2.19 16.70 2.29
C THR A 57 3.27 16.72 3.36
N MET A 58 2.90 16.66 4.65
CA MET A 58 3.83 16.71 5.79
C MET A 58 4.12 15.32 6.38
N GLY A 59 3.46 14.28 5.86
CA GLY A 59 3.70 12.88 6.22
C GLY A 59 2.85 12.38 7.39
N ARG A 60 3.06 11.11 7.73
CA ARG A 60 2.18 10.33 8.63
C ARG A 60 2.08 10.88 10.06
N ARG A 61 3.07 11.64 10.51
CA ARG A 61 3.07 12.33 11.82
C ARG A 61 2.02 13.44 11.91
N TRP A 62 1.60 13.99 10.78
CA TRP A 62 0.56 15.01 10.69
C TRP A 62 -0.83 14.43 10.38
N CYS A 63 -0.92 13.10 10.22
CA CYS A 63 -2.19 12.39 10.13
C CYS A 63 -2.67 12.01 11.54
N LEU A 64 -3.55 12.80 12.16
CA LEU A 64 -4.00 12.56 13.54
C LEU A 64 -4.61 11.16 13.74
N PRO A 65 -5.49 10.65 12.85
CA PRO A 65 -6.01 9.28 12.99
C PRO A 65 -4.90 8.24 12.85
N CYS A 66 -3.91 8.48 12.00
CA CYS A 66 -2.78 7.58 11.83
C CYS A 66 -1.92 7.53 13.09
N VAL A 67 -1.57 8.68 13.67
CA VAL A 67 -0.79 8.77 14.91
C VAL A 67 -1.54 8.06 16.04
N PHE A 68 -2.84 8.33 16.19
CA PHE A 68 -3.66 7.65 17.18
C PHE A 68 -3.65 6.13 16.97
N TYR A 69 -3.74 5.66 15.72
CA TYR A 69 -3.61 4.24 15.43
C TYR A 69 -2.25 3.69 15.88
N PHE A 70 -1.12 4.28 15.48
CA PHE A 70 0.21 3.72 15.77
C PHE A 70 0.63 3.82 17.23
N GLU A 71 0.24 4.89 17.91
CA GLU A 71 0.69 5.18 19.28
C GLU A 71 -0.28 4.67 20.34
N VAL A 72 -1.57 4.49 20.00
CA VAL A 72 -2.60 4.07 20.98
C VAL A 72 -3.21 2.73 20.60
N VAL A 73 -3.63 2.53 19.35
CA VAL A 73 -4.41 1.32 18.97
C VAL A 73 -3.50 0.11 18.71
N GLN A 74 -2.49 0.27 17.86
CA GLN A 74 -1.57 -0.79 17.45
C GLN A 74 -0.83 -1.43 18.64
N PRO A 75 -0.37 -0.70 19.66
CA PRO A 75 0.27 -1.27 20.85
C PRO A 75 -0.59 -2.28 21.62
N HIS A 76 -1.91 -2.22 21.47
CA HIS A 76 -2.85 -3.11 22.15
C HIS A 76 -3.34 -4.26 21.25
N LEU A 77 -3.47 -4.03 19.93
CA LEU A 77 -3.99 -5.01 18.98
C LEU A 77 -2.91 -5.81 18.22
N GLY A 78 -1.65 -5.41 18.36
CA GLY A 78 -0.55 -5.95 17.57
C GLY A 78 -0.53 -5.41 16.14
N GLU A 79 0.61 -5.63 15.47
CA GLU A 79 0.82 -5.25 14.08
C GLU A 79 0.03 -6.19 13.13
N GLY A 80 -0.70 -5.60 12.19
CA GLY A 80 -1.36 -6.34 11.12
C GLY A 80 -0.41 -6.77 10.00
N ARG A 81 -0.98 -7.34 8.93
CA ARG A 81 -0.22 -7.59 7.70
C ARG A 81 0.33 -6.26 7.18
N ILE A 82 1.62 -6.20 6.90
CA ILE A 82 2.24 -5.05 6.22
C ILE A 82 1.74 -5.01 4.78
N GLU A 83 1.56 -3.83 4.20
CA GLU A 83 1.18 -3.60 2.81
C GLU A 83 1.90 -2.39 2.21
N ASP A 84 1.92 -2.28 0.87
CA ASP A 84 2.44 -1.10 0.18
C ASP A 84 1.59 0.12 0.55
N SER A 85 2.25 1.21 0.94
CA SER A 85 1.57 2.46 1.32
C SER A 85 1.01 3.27 0.15
N ARG A 86 1.47 3.03 -1.09
CA ARG A 86 1.13 3.83 -2.28
C ARG A 86 -0.35 3.75 -2.64
N PRO A 87 -1.00 2.57 -2.73
CA PRO A 87 -2.44 2.52 -3.04
C PRO A 87 -3.32 3.23 -1.99
N PRO A 88 -3.14 3.02 -0.67
CA PRO A 88 -3.86 3.78 0.34
C PRO A 88 -3.59 5.29 0.29
N ARG A 89 -2.36 5.70 -0.03
CA ARG A 89 -2.01 7.11 -0.20
C ARG A 89 -2.73 7.73 -1.40
N PHE A 90 -2.85 7.01 -2.52
CA PHE A 90 -3.65 7.43 -3.66
C PHE A 90 -5.14 7.56 -3.29
N ALA A 91 -5.68 6.62 -2.52
CA ALA A 91 -7.06 6.72 -2.03
C ALA A 91 -7.26 7.97 -1.14
N ASN A 92 -6.30 8.33 -0.28
CA ASN A 92 -6.35 9.56 0.50
C ASN A 92 -6.28 10.83 -0.37
N ILE A 93 -5.56 10.82 -1.49
CA ILE A 93 -5.55 11.93 -2.46
C ILE A 93 -6.95 12.13 -3.04
N LEU A 94 -7.61 11.05 -3.48
CA LEU A 94 -8.99 11.11 -3.94
C LEU A 94 -9.90 11.67 -2.84
N GLY A 95 -9.79 11.14 -1.62
CA GLY A 95 -10.55 11.64 -0.46
C GLY A 95 -10.37 13.16 -0.25
N ALA A 96 -9.13 13.65 -0.30
CA ALA A 96 -8.83 15.08 -0.18
C ALA A 96 -9.48 15.91 -1.30
N VAL A 97 -9.42 15.44 -2.55
CA VAL A 97 -10.05 16.13 -3.70
C VAL A 97 -11.57 16.20 -3.55
N PHE A 98 -12.21 15.10 -3.17
CA PHE A 98 -13.66 15.05 -3.01
C PHE A 98 -14.13 15.89 -1.82
N LEU A 99 -13.45 15.82 -0.68
CA LEU A 99 -13.81 16.62 0.50
C LEU A 99 -13.54 18.12 0.29
N THR A 100 -12.46 18.47 -0.42
CA THR A 100 -12.20 19.88 -0.79
C THR A 100 -13.28 20.38 -1.74
N SER A 101 -13.63 19.61 -2.77
CA SER A 101 -14.73 19.95 -3.69
C SER A 101 -16.06 20.09 -2.97
N ALA A 102 -16.35 19.19 -2.01
CA ALA A 102 -17.55 19.24 -1.18
C ALA A 102 -17.60 20.52 -0.33
N THR A 103 -16.45 20.88 0.25
CA THR A 103 -16.29 22.11 1.05
C THR A 103 -16.52 23.35 0.19
N LEU A 104 -15.89 23.42 -0.99
CA LEU A 104 -16.06 24.52 -1.93
C LEU A 104 -17.52 24.65 -2.38
N ALA A 105 -18.19 23.53 -2.68
CA ALA A 105 -19.60 23.53 -3.03
C ALA A 105 -20.48 24.15 -1.93
N HIS A 106 -20.23 23.81 -0.67
CA HIS A 106 -20.92 24.45 0.46
C HIS A 106 -20.62 25.94 0.58
N LEU A 107 -19.36 26.36 0.38
CA LEU A 107 -18.96 27.77 0.44
C LEU A 107 -19.62 28.64 -0.64
N VAL A 108 -19.88 28.09 -1.83
CA VAL A 108 -20.54 28.82 -2.93
C VAL A 108 -22.06 28.63 -2.96
N GLY A 109 -22.65 28.03 -1.92
CA GLY A 109 -24.10 27.83 -1.79
C GLY A 109 -24.68 26.63 -2.57
N LEU A 110 -23.84 25.78 -3.16
CA LEU A 110 -24.22 24.53 -3.82
C LEU A 110 -24.29 23.36 -2.81
N SER A 111 -24.98 23.56 -1.69
CA SER A 111 -25.04 22.59 -0.58
C SER A 111 -25.51 21.18 -0.96
N PRO A 112 -26.47 20.97 -1.88
CA PRO A 112 -26.82 19.61 -2.34
C PRO A 112 -25.62 18.87 -2.95
N LEU A 113 -24.81 19.56 -3.78
CA LEU A 113 -23.61 18.98 -4.37
C LEU A 113 -22.57 18.67 -3.28
N GLY A 114 -22.39 19.57 -2.31
CA GLY A 114 -21.51 19.34 -1.16
C GLY A 114 -21.90 18.09 -0.36
N ASN A 115 -23.20 17.89 -0.12
CA ASN A 115 -23.71 16.72 0.60
C ASN A 115 -23.55 15.42 -0.21
N ILE A 116 -23.77 15.45 -1.53
CA ILE A 116 -23.54 14.29 -2.39
C ILE A 116 -22.06 13.88 -2.37
N LEU A 117 -21.15 14.84 -2.54
CA LEU A 117 -19.71 14.57 -2.52
C LEU A 117 -19.24 14.04 -1.15
N GLY A 118 -19.66 14.69 -0.06
CA GLY A 118 -19.36 14.23 1.30
C GLY A 118 -19.97 12.86 1.62
N GLY A 119 -21.20 12.61 1.17
CA GLY A 119 -21.89 11.33 1.35
C GLY A 119 -21.22 10.20 0.57
N MET A 120 -20.71 10.48 -0.63
CA MET A 120 -19.94 9.52 -1.40
C MET A 120 -18.62 9.16 -0.70
N VAL A 121 -17.91 10.15 -0.14
CA VAL A 121 -16.71 9.89 0.68
C VAL A 121 -17.06 9.04 1.89
N ALA A 122 -18.13 9.38 2.61
CA ALA A 122 -18.61 8.62 3.75
C ALA A 122 -18.89 7.15 3.39
N ALA A 123 -19.66 6.91 2.32
CA ALA A 123 -20.03 5.58 1.88
C ALA A 123 -18.81 4.74 1.48
N LEU A 124 -17.91 5.29 0.66
CA LEU A 124 -16.73 4.55 0.19
C LEU A 124 -15.70 4.30 1.30
N ALA A 125 -15.49 5.26 2.19
CA ALA A 125 -14.57 5.11 3.32
C ALA A 125 -15.09 4.08 4.33
N LEU A 126 -16.40 4.11 4.66
CA LEU A 126 -17.03 3.11 5.52
C LEU A 126 -17.04 1.72 4.90
N LEU A 127 -17.31 1.62 3.59
CA LEU A 127 -17.20 0.35 2.87
C LEU A 127 -15.78 -0.23 3.00
N ALA A 128 -14.75 0.59 2.77
CA ALA A 128 -13.35 0.17 2.90
C ALA A 128 -13.00 -0.22 4.34
N ALA A 129 -13.52 0.50 5.34
CA ALA A 129 -13.28 0.22 6.75
C ALA A 129 -13.87 -1.13 7.20
N VAL A 130 -15.08 -1.46 6.73
CA VAL A 130 -15.79 -2.69 7.13
C VAL A 130 -15.35 -3.90 6.33
N THR A 131 -15.16 -3.75 5.01
CA THR A 131 -14.91 -4.89 4.10
C THR A 131 -13.44 -5.09 3.75
N GLY A 132 -12.62 -4.06 3.93
CA GLY A 132 -11.26 -4.01 3.38
C GLY A 132 -11.21 -3.71 1.87
N LEU A 133 -12.35 -3.59 1.18
CA LEU A 133 -12.41 -3.20 -0.23
C LEU A 133 -12.27 -1.69 -0.38
N CYS A 134 -11.06 -1.23 -0.69
CA CYS A 134 -10.80 0.18 -1.00
C CYS A 134 -10.82 0.41 -2.52
N VAL A 135 -11.91 0.99 -3.02
CA VAL A 135 -12.09 1.31 -4.45
C VAL A 135 -10.93 2.16 -5.01
N GLY A 136 -10.43 3.11 -4.24
CA GLY A 136 -9.25 3.91 -4.63
C GLY A 136 -7.99 3.07 -4.82
N CYS A 137 -7.77 2.06 -3.97
CA CYS A 137 -6.63 1.15 -4.11
C CYS A 137 -6.76 0.27 -5.37
N GLU A 138 -7.98 -0.18 -5.70
CA GLU A 138 -8.23 -0.93 -6.93
C GLU A 138 -7.99 -0.07 -8.18
N PHE A 139 -8.43 1.20 -8.17
CA PHE A 139 -8.12 2.12 -9.27
C PHE A 139 -6.63 2.36 -9.44
N TYR A 140 -5.87 2.46 -8.35
CA TYR A 140 -4.42 2.57 -8.42
C TYR A 140 -3.79 1.35 -9.10
N LYS A 141 -4.17 0.13 -8.67
CA LYS A 141 -3.68 -1.13 -9.24
C LYS A 141 -4.07 -1.29 -10.71
N LEU A 142 -5.31 -0.95 -11.06
CA LEU A 142 -5.79 -0.96 -12.44
C LEU A 142 -4.99 0.04 -13.30
N GLY A 143 -4.77 1.26 -12.81
CA GLY A 143 -3.96 2.27 -13.49
C GLY A 143 -2.52 1.82 -13.70
N ALA A 144 -1.91 1.12 -12.74
CA ALA A 144 -0.58 0.52 -12.91
C ALA A 144 -0.57 -0.53 -14.03
N ARG A 145 -1.58 -1.43 -14.05
CA ARG A 145 -1.73 -2.45 -15.10
C ARG A 145 -1.94 -1.84 -16.49
N LEU A 146 -2.71 -0.76 -16.59
CA LEU A 146 -2.97 -0.04 -17.84
C LEU A 146 -1.72 0.68 -18.38
N ARG A 147 -0.81 1.12 -17.51
CA ARG A 147 0.48 1.71 -17.89
C ARG A 147 1.51 0.67 -18.39
N GLY A 148 1.10 -0.58 -18.59
CA GLY A 148 1.97 -1.62 -19.13
C GLY A 148 2.88 -2.28 -18.09
N VAL A 149 2.64 -2.05 -16.80
CA VAL A 149 3.32 -2.80 -15.72
C VAL A 149 2.79 -4.23 -15.76
N ARG A 150 3.48 -5.11 -16.49
CA ARG A 150 3.15 -6.53 -16.70
C ARG A 150 4.35 -7.40 -16.37
N PRO A 151 4.16 -8.59 -15.77
CA PRO A 151 5.26 -9.53 -15.60
C PRO A 151 5.84 -9.89 -16.97
N GLY A 152 7.12 -9.61 -17.20
CA GLY A 152 7.84 -10.15 -18.36
C GLY A 152 8.02 -11.66 -18.23
N GLN A 153 8.26 -12.31 -19.36
CA GLN A 153 8.70 -13.71 -19.38
C GLN A 153 10.22 -13.74 -19.31
N VAL A 154 10.77 -14.57 -18.44
CA VAL A 154 12.22 -14.76 -18.28
C VAL A 154 12.55 -16.17 -18.73
N ASP A 155 13.37 -16.28 -19.76
CA ASP A 155 13.72 -17.58 -20.35
C ASP A 155 14.94 -18.23 -19.65
N GLY A 156 15.74 -17.44 -18.93
CA GLY A 156 16.93 -17.90 -18.23
C GLY A 156 17.60 -16.82 -17.38
N PHE A 157 18.42 -17.25 -16.42
CA PHE A 157 19.22 -16.40 -15.55
C PHE A 157 20.70 -16.68 -15.75
N ASP A 158 21.49 -15.62 -15.74
CA ASP A 158 22.94 -15.75 -15.65
C ASP A 158 23.33 -15.80 -14.17
N LEU A 159 23.42 -17.02 -13.66
CA LEU A 159 23.69 -17.30 -12.25
C LEU A 159 25.07 -16.79 -11.80
N ALA A 160 26.04 -16.67 -12.71
CA ALA A 160 27.36 -16.14 -12.40
C ALA A 160 27.32 -14.62 -12.15
N THR A 161 26.59 -13.88 -13.00
CA THR A 161 26.38 -12.44 -12.79
C THR A 161 25.57 -12.16 -11.51
N LEU A 162 24.69 -13.08 -11.14
CA LEU A 162 23.82 -13.00 -9.98
C LEU A 162 24.48 -13.42 -8.65
N GLY A 163 25.70 -13.99 -8.68
CA GLY A 163 26.40 -14.47 -7.50
C GLY A 163 25.73 -15.69 -6.84
N ALA A 164 25.04 -16.52 -7.62
CA ALA A 164 24.29 -17.66 -7.09
C ALA A 164 25.22 -18.83 -6.69
N PRO A 165 24.87 -19.62 -5.67
CA PRO A 165 25.58 -20.83 -5.30
C PRO A 165 25.51 -21.89 -6.41
N SER A 166 26.48 -22.81 -6.43
CA SER A 166 26.51 -23.93 -7.37
C SER A 166 25.38 -24.92 -7.08
N GLY A 167 24.42 -25.03 -8.00
CA GLY A 167 23.29 -25.96 -7.90
C GLY A 167 21.97 -25.34 -8.39
N GLU A 168 20.86 -26.04 -8.16
CA GLU A 168 19.53 -25.47 -8.34
C GLU A 168 19.27 -24.39 -7.29
N VAL A 169 18.76 -23.23 -7.72
CA VAL A 169 18.56 -22.05 -6.87
C VAL A 169 17.20 -21.41 -7.13
N LEU A 170 16.63 -20.83 -6.08
CA LEU A 170 15.41 -20.02 -6.16
C LEU A 170 15.81 -18.56 -6.35
N VAL A 171 15.51 -17.96 -7.50
CA VAL A 171 15.76 -16.54 -7.76
C VAL A 171 14.47 -15.77 -7.52
N GLU A 172 14.48 -14.87 -6.55
CA GLU A 172 13.35 -14.01 -6.22
C GLU A 172 13.69 -12.54 -6.45
N PHE A 173 12.93 -11.87 -7.32
CA PHE A 173 12.92 -10.43 -7.41
C PHE A 173 11.93 -9.88 -6.39
N THR A 174 12.46 -9.10 -5.45
CA THR A 174 11.75 -8.55 -4.32
C THR A 174 11.83 -7.04 -4.31
N HIS A 175 11.04 -6.41 -3.46
CA HIS A 175 11.17 -5.00 -3.13
C HIS A 175 10.83 -4.83 -1.65
N PRO A 176 11.56 -3.99 -0.88
CA PRO A 176 11.31 -3.78 0.55
C PRO A 176 9.90 -3.26 0.84
N LEU A 177 9.19 -2.77 -0.18
CA LEU A 177 7.87 -2.16 -0.06
C LEU A 177 6.72 -3.12 -0.36
N CYS A 178 7.07 -4.32 -0.79
CA CYS A 178 6.15 -5.30 -1.30
C CYS A 178 5.87 -6.31 -0.20
N SER A 179 4.66 -6.24 0.36
CA SER A 179 4.23 -7.15 1.42
C SER A 179 4.12 -8.59 0.97
N GLU A 180 3.61 -8.81 -0.24
CA GLU A 180 3.58 -10.11 -0.88
C GLU A 180 4.99 -10.68 -1.04
N CYS A 181 6.01 -9.83 -1.25
CA CYS A 181 7.39 -10.27 -1.39
C CYS A 181 7.99 -10.77 -0.07
N ARG A 182 7.59 -10.23 1.09
CA ARG A 182 7.98 -10.85 2.37
C ARG A 182 7.38 -12.24 2.54
N GLU A 183 6.09 -12.37 2.23
CA GLU A 183 5.34 -13.62 2.37
C GLU A 183 5.90 -14.71 1.43
N VAL A 184 6.20 -14.34 0.17
CA VAL A 184 6.86 -15.23 -0.79
C VAL A 184 8.28 -15.56 -0.35
N GLY A 185 9.09 -14.58 0.06
CA GLY A 185 10.46 -14.80 0.52
C GLY A 185 10.55 -15.71 1.74
N GLU A 186 9.64 -15.57 2.73
CA GLU A 186 9.56 -16.50 3.87
C GLU A 186 9.22 -17.93 3.41
N ARG A 187 8.23 -18.08 2.53
CA ARG A 187 7.85 -19.38 1.96
C ARG A 187 8.99 -20.04 1.18
N LEU A 188 9.73 -19.28 0.36
CA LEU A 188 10.86 -19.80 -0.40
C LEU A 188 12.01 -20.24 0.53
N ARG A 189 12.27 -19.51 1.62
CA ARG A 189 13.30 -19.90 2.59
C ARG A 189 12.94 -21.18 3.35
N THR A 190 11.65 -21.44 3.58
CA THR A 190 11.21 -22.71 4.19
C THR A 190 11.27 -23.91 3.26
N ASP A 191 11.45 -23.70 1.96
CA ASP A 191 11.49 -24.75 0.92
C ASP A 191 12.80 -25.56 0.93
N GLY A 192 13.83 -25.10 1.67
CA GLY A 192 15.11 -25.80 1.85
C GLY A 192 16.09 -25.67 0.68
N ARG A 193 15.66 -25.09 -0.46
CA ARG A 193 16.54 -24.71 -1.57
C ARG A 193 17.22 -23.37 -1.30
N PRO A 194 18.45 -23.14 -1.80
CA PRO A 194 19.11 -21.85 -1.67
C PRO A 194 18.29 -20.76 -2.38
N VAL A 195 18.08 -19.63 -1.70
CA VAL A 195 17.32 -18.49 -2.23
C VAL A 195 18.27 -17.35 -2.51
N LEU A 196 18.27 -16.86 -3.75
CA LEU A 196 18.90 -15.62 -4.16
C LEU A 196 17.83 -14.54 -4.30
N SER A 197 17.83 -13.57 -3.39
CA SER A 197 16.92 -12.42 -3.44
C SER A 197 17.59 -11.23 -4.14
N VAL A 198 16.94 -10.71 -5.16
CA VAL A 198 17.33 -9.49 -5.89
C VAL A 198 16.38 -8.37 -5.48
N ASP A 199 16.86 -7.41 -4.71
CA ASP A 199 16.09 -6.20 -4.40
C ASP A 199 16.10 -5.25 -5.60
N VAL A 200 14.94 -5.09 -6.24
CA VAL A 200 14.82 -4.24 -7.44
C VAL A 200 14.98 -2.75 -7.14
N SER A 201 14.94 -2.34 -5.88
CA SER A 201 15.21 -0.95 -5.47
C SER A 201 16.71 -0.64 -5.37
N GLU A 202 17.52 -1.62 -4.98
CA GLU A 202 18.98 -1.52 -4.95
C GLU A 202 19.59 -1.87 -6.32
N GLN A 203 19.00 -2.82 -7.03
CA GLN A 203 19.52 -3.37 -8.30
C GLN A 203 18.51 -3.26 -9.45
N PRO A 204 18.08 -2.02 -9.83
CA PRO A 204 17.07 -1.82 -10.86
C PRO A 204 17.53 -2.26 -12.26
N ASP A 205 18.84 -2.29 -12.52
CA ASP A 205 19.41 -2.77 -13.78
C ASP A 205 19.18 -4.27 -14.00
N LEU A 206 19.24 -5.08 -12.94
CA LEU A 206 18.94 -6.51 -13.04
C LEU A 206 17.46 -6.74 -13.34
N ALA A 207 16.57 -6.00 -12.68
CA ALA A 207 15.14 -6.07 -12.98
C ALA A 207 14.84 -5.70 -14.45
N ARG A 208 15.49 -4.65 -14.98
CA ARG A 208 15.39 -4.29 -16.40
C ARG A 208 15.93 -5.37 -17.33
N ARG A 209 17.13 -5.89 -17.05
CA ARG A 209 17.81 -6.93 -17.85
C ARG A 209 16.97 -8.19 -17.96
N TYR A 210 16.33 -8.61 -16.87
CA TYR A 210 15.48 -9.79 -16.83
C TYR A 210 13.99 -9.45 -17.03
N HIS A 211 13.65 -8.27 -17.56
CA HIS A 211 12.26 -7.88 -17.86
C HIS A 211 11.26 -8.05 -16.69
N VAL A 212 11.74 -7.93 -15.46
CA VAL A 212 10.92 -8.01 -14.25
C VAL A 212 10.30 -6.64 -13.99
N ALA A 213 9.02 -6.48 -14.38
CA ALA A 213 8.29 -5.23 -14.16
C ALA A 213 7.42 -5.23 -12.90
N VAL A 214 7.17 -6.41 -12.31
CA VAL A 214 6.32 -6.59 -11.12
C VAL A 214 7.07 -7.46 -10.13
N VAL A 215 6.91 -7.19 -8.84
CA VAL A 215 7.38 -8.05 -7.75
C VAL A 215 6.19 -8.38 -6.82
N PRO A 216 6.19 -9.54 -6.13
CA PRO A 216 7.24 -10.56 -6.17
C PRO A 216 7.22 -11.30 -7.50
N THR A 217 8.41 -11.62 -8.01
CA THR A 217 8.54 -12.58 -9.10
C THR A 217 9.61 -13.59 -8.69
N ALA A 218 9.27 -14.87 -8.67
CA ALA A 218 10.17 -15.91 -8.19
C ALA A 218 10.25 -17.07 -9.18
N TYR A 219 11.44 -17.64 -9.33
CA TYR A 219 11.72 -18.73 -10.26
C TYR A 219 12.57 -19.81 -9.59
N ALA A 220 12.26 -21.06 -9.90
CA ALA A 220 13.20 -22.17 -9.72
C ALA A 220 14.12 -22.23 -10.95
N VAL A 221 15.42 -22.22 -10.73
CA VAL A 221 16.43 -22.12 -11.79
C VAL A 221 17.42 -23.26 -11.64
N ALA A 222 17.63 -24.00 -12.73
CA ALA A 222 18.63 -25.07 -12.78
C ALA A 222 20.06 -24.52 -12.74
N ALA A 223 21.03 -25.38 -12.45
CA ALA A 223 22.44 -24.99 -12.35
C ALA A 223 23.02 -24.41 -13.66
N ASP A 224 22.42 -24.72 -14.82
CA ASP A 224 22.78 -24.16 -16.13
C ASP A 224 22.10 -22.81 -16.43
N GLY A 225 21.37 -22.25 -15.46
CA GLY A 225 20.67 -20.97 -15.59
C GLY A 225 19.28 -21.05 -16.23
N ARG A 226 18.82 -22.25 -16.62
CA ARG A 226 17.51 -22.43 -17.25
C ARG A 226 16.38 -22.34 -16.23
N VAL A 227 15.32 -21.61 -16.56
CA VAL A 227 14.11 -21.54 -15.73
C VAL A 227 13.38 -22.88 -15.77
N LEU A 228 13.23 -23.51 -14.61
CA LEU A 228 12.48 -24.76 -14.44
C LEU A 228 10.99 -24.48 -14.22
N GLN A 229 10.70 -23.51 -13.35
CA GLN A 229 9.34 -23.18 -12.96
C GLN A 229 9.26 -21.75 -12.46
N ARG A 230 8.15 -21.07 -12.74
CA ARG A 230 7.78 -19.82 -12.07
C ARG A 230 6.97 -20.10 -10.80
N LEU A 231 7.41 -19.55 -9.67
CA LEU A 231 6.86 -19.76 -8.33
C LEU A 231 6.01 -18.58 -7.83
N ALA A 232 6.24 -17.37 -8.37
CA ALA A 232 5.46 -16.15 -8.15
C ALA A 232 5.58 -15.23 -9.38
#